data_AF-A0A9J6EMU6-F1
#
_entry.id   AF-A0A9J6EMU6-F1
#
_cell.length_a   1.000
_cell.length_b   1.000
_cell.length_c   1.000
_cell.angle_alpha   90.00
_cell.angle_beta   90.00
_cell.angle_gamma   90.00
#
_symmetry.space_group_name_H-M   'P 1'
#
loop_
_entity.id
_entity.type
_entity.pdbx_description
1 polymer ?
#
loop_
_entity_poly.entity_id
_entity_poly.type
_entity_poly.pdbx_seq_one_letter_code
_entity_poly.pdbx_strand_id
1 'polypeptide(L)'
;MEEGAAKEITDEVDDLIRIIEDLKIKSVVPSLLESSFSKLLELKSRLRREEISRETANKEVLQDLAKIVLDVTYCRENRLADNDFSDSDSLERVHAIIRSLEHVENITKHLGFSTVVEGLGEELAECIEWRKGGLVYMFCQSKEGDDDHSWLMANQETFLAASIYSDVHALSLMYAGEMCFWLVTYSKRWDRPLDMAHALPLGRRLLQDYISAVEGPLQDAGWNCSRARQLLTQLDEEAQC
;
A
#
# COMPACT_ATOMS: atom_id res chain seq x y z
N MET A 1 -2.77 26.86 -10.88
CA MET A 1 -3.26 25.49 -11.14
C MET A 1 -3.57 25.42 -12.62
N GLU A 2 -2.99 24.48 -13.36
CA GLU A 2 -3.45 24.23 -14.73
C GLU A 2 -4.92 23.83 -14.69
N GLU A 3 -5.74 24.37 -15.60
CA GLU A 3 -7.20 24.23 -15.61
C GLU A 3 -7.65 22.75 -15.62
N GLY A 4 -6.79 21.84 -16.09
CA GLY A 4 -7.00 20.39 -16.05
C GLY A 4 -6.95 19.76 -14.66
N ALA A 5 -6.00 20.14 -13.79
CA ALA A 5 -5.83 19.53 -12.47
C ALA A 5 -6.97 19.92 -11.52
N ALA A 6 -7.48 21.15 -11.63
CA ALA A 6 -8.64 21.61 -10.85
C ALA A 6 -9.90 20.80 -11.17
N LYS A 7 -10.09 20.50 -12.45
CA LYS A 7 -11.20 19.70 -12.94
C LYS A 7 -11.08 18.24 -12.46
N GLU A 8 -9.90 17.65 -12.56
CA GLU A 8 -9.65 16.27 -12.10
C GLU A 8 -9.94 16.09 -10.61
N ILE A 9 -9.49 17.03 -9.76
CA ILE A 9 -9.83 17.02 -8.33
C ILE A 9 -11.34 17.14 -8.11
N THR A 10 -12.00 17.99 -8.90
CA THR A 10 -13.46 18.18 -8.79
C THR A 10 -14.22 16.91 -9.16
N ASP A 11 -13.80 16.24 -10.25
CA ASP A 11 -14.39 14.98 -10.71
C ASP A 11 -14.18 13.87 -9.66
N GLU A 12 -12.97 13.75 -9.10
CA GLU A 12 -12.67 12.78 -8.03
C GLU A 12 -13.47 13.05 -6.75
N VAL A 13 -13.62 14.32 -6.34
CA VAL A 13 -14.46 14.69 -5.19
C VAL A 13 -15.91 14.26 -5.42
N ASP A 14 -16.44 14.46 -6.63
CA ASP A 14 -17.81 14.08 -6.97
C ASP A 14 -18.01 12.56 -6.98
N ASP A 15 -17.03 11.80 -7.46
CA ASP A 15 -17.07 10.34 -7.45
C ASP A 15 -16.91 9.77 -6.03
N LEU A 16 -16.02 10.33 -5.20
CA LEU A 16 -15.88 9.93 -3.80
C LEU A 16 -17.16 10.20 -2.99
N ILE A 17 -17.87 11.30 -3.25
CA ILE A 17 -19.17 11.57 -2.64
C ILE A 17 -20.15 10.43 -2.94
N ARG A 18 -20.27 10.01 -4.21
CA ARG A 18 -21.15 8.91 -4.62
C ARG A 18 -20.74 7.58 -4.00
N ILE A 19 -19.43 7.29 -3.96
CA ILE A 19 -18.89 6.07 -3.34
C ILE A 19 -19.21 6.05 -1.86
N ILE A 20 -19.00 7.16 -1.13
CA ILE A 20 -19.31 7.23 0.30
C ILE A 20 -20.81 7.05 0.53
N GLU A 21 -21.69 7.60 -0.30
CA GLU A 21 -23.13 7.42 -0.18
C GLU A 21 -23.54 5.94 -0.32
N ASP A 22 -22.99 5.18 -1.28
CA ASP A 22 -23.24 3.73 -1.36
C ASP A 22 -22.61 2.96 -0.18
N LEU A 23 -21.40 3.35 0.24
CA LEU A 23 -20.71 2.70 1.34
C LEU A 23 -21.42 2.92 2.69
N LYS A 24 -21.99 4.11 2.95
CA LYS A 24 -22.70 4.45 4.20
C LYS A 24 -23.85 3.50 4.51
N ILE A 25 -24.53 2.98 3.49
CA ILE A 25 -25.64 2.03 3.65
C ILE A 25 -25.17 0.67 4.21
N LYS A 26 -23.87 0.36 4.06
CA LYS A 26 -23.30 -0.98 4.28
C LYS A 26 -22.04 -0.96 5.17
N SER A 27 -21.68 0.16 5.82
CA SER A 27 -20.39 0.34 6.51
C SER A 27 -20.43 -0.03 7.99
N VAL A 28 -19.37 -0.69 8.47
CA VAL A 28 -19.14 -1.05 9.88
C VAL A 28 -18.62 0.14 10.70
N VAL A 29 -18.08 1.18 10.03
CA VAL A 29 -17.55 2.41 10.68
C VAL A 29 -18.23 3.67 10.10
N PRO A 30 -19.55 3.87 10.36
CA PRO A 30 -20.30 4.95 9.75
C PRO A 30 -19.79 6.34 10.14
N SER A 31 -19.26 6.52 11.35
CA SER A 31 -18.72 7.81 11.82
C SER A 31 -17.50 8.28 11.03
N LEU A 32 -16.64 7.35 10.58
CA LEU A 32 -15.47 7.67 9.74
C LEU A 32 -15.92 8.22 8.38
N LEU A 33 -16.85 7.52 7.73
CA LEU A 33 -17.41 7.93 6.44
C LEU A 33 -18.25 9.22 6.55
N GLU A 34 -18.94 9.47 7.66
CA GLU A 34 -19.63 10.74 7.91
C GLU A 34 -18.64 11.92 8.01
N SER A 35 -17.51 11.73 8.69
CA SER A 35 -16.46 12.74 8.77
C SER A 35 -15.87 13.04 7.39
N SER A 36 -15.52 12.00 6.64
CA SER A 36 -14.96 12.12 5.30
C SER A 36 -15.95 12.70 4.28
N PHE A 37 -17.24 12.35 4.39
CA PHE A 37 -18.30 12.99 3.61
C PHE A 37 -18.40 14.50 3.87
N SER A 38 -18.39 14.89 5.14
CA SER A 38 -18.47 16.31 5.52
C SER A 38 -17.29 17.11 4.96
N LYS A 39 -16.07 16.54 5.02
CA LYS A 39 -14.86 17.14 4.42
C LYS A 39 -14.94 17.23 2.90
N LEU A 40 -15.48 16.23 2.20
CA LEU A 40 -15.68 16.30 0.75
C LEU A 40 -16.65 17.41 0.35
N LEU A 41 -17.74 17.60 1.09
CA LEU A 41 -18.67 18.70 0.83
C LEU A 41 -18.01 20.07 1.04
N GLU A 42 -17.17 20.19 2.07
CA GLU A 42 -16.38 21.39 2.30
C GLU A 42 -15.38 21.64 1.16
N LEU A 43 -14.60 20.62 0.76
CA LEU A 43 -13.66 20.68 -0.36
C LEU A 43 -14.36 21.08 -1.67
N LYS A 44 -15.50 20.45 -1.98
CA LYS A 44 -16.34 20.78 -3.14
C LYS A 44 -16.78 22.25 -3.12
N SER A 45 -17.16 22.78 -1.96
CA SER A 45 -17.54 24.19 -1.80
C SER A 45 -16.36 25.16 -2.01
N ARG A 46 -15.15 24.75 -1.63
CA ARG A 46 -13.90 25.53 -1.80
C ARG A 46 -13.46 25.54 -3.26
N LEU A 47 -13.53 24.39 -3.94
CA LEU A 47 -13.23 24.24 -5.37
C LEU A 47 -14.15 25.11 -6.23
N ARG A 48 -15.47 25.12 -5.94
CA ARG A 48 -16.44 25.95 -6.67
C ARG A 48 -16.23 27.46 -6.52
N ARG A 49 -15.60 27.91 -5.44
CA ARG A 49 -15.33 29.33 -5.19
C ARG A 49 -13.98 29.79 -5.75
N GLU A 50 -13.24 28.91 -6.43
CA GLU A 50 -11.89 29.17 -6.95
C GLU A 50 -10.90 29.67 -5.87
N GLU A 51 -11.16 29.37 -4.59
CA GLU A 51 -10.34 29.83 -3.45
C GLU A 51 -8.98 29.12 -3.39
N ILE A 52 -8.78 28.08 -4.20
CA ILE A 52 -7.59 27.23 -4.25
C ILE A 52 -6.65 27.78 -5.33
N SER A 53 -5.90 28.83 -5.00
CA SER A 53 -4.95 29.45 -5.94
C SER A 53 -3.50 29.49 -5.43
N ARG A 54 -3.24 29.08 -4.18
CA ARG A 54 -1.91 29.09 -3.56
C ARG A 54 -1.35 27.67 -3.42
N GLU A 55 -0.04 27.53 -3.55
CA GLU A 55 0.65 26.24 -3.44
C GLU A 55 0.39 25.53 -2.09
N THR A 56 0.43 26.27 -0.97
CA THR A 56 0.08 25.73 0.35
C THR A 56 -1.36 25.20 0.40
N ALA A 57 -2.29 25.90 -0.23
CA ALA A 57 -3.68 25.48 -0.31
C ALA A 57 -3.85 24.23 -1.19
N ASN A 58 -3.03 24.07 -2.24
CA ASN A 58 -3.02 22.86 -3.06
C ASN A 58 -2.52 21.64 -2.28
N LYS A 59 -1.47 21.81 -1.44
CA LYS A 59 -0.98 20.74 -0.57
C LYS A 59 -2.05 20.32 0.44
N GLU A 60 -2.69 21.28 1.11
CA GLU A 60 -3.77 20.98 2.07
C GLU A 60 -4.92 20.21 1.40
N VAL A 61 -5.38 20.68 0.23
CA VAL A 61 -6.46 20.02 -0.54
C VAL A 61 -6.07 18.60 -0.92
N LEU A 62 -4.85 18.43 -1.42
CA LEU A 62 -4.34 17.13 -1.84
C LEU A 62 -4.18 16.16 -0.66
N GLN A 63 -3.67 16.65 0.47
CA GLN A 63 -3.54 15.86 1.69
C GLN A 63 -4.90 15.49 2.28
N ASP A 64 -5.90 16.35 2.20
CA ASP A 64 -7.26 16.02 2.65
C ASP A 64 -7.93 15.02 1.73
N LEU A 65 -7.75 15.17 0.41
CA LEU A 65 -8.18 14.18 -0.57
C LEU A 65 -7.55 12.80 -0.29
N ALA A 66 -6.23 12.77 -0.08
CA ALA A 66 -5.51 11.54 0.23
C ALA A 66 -6.05 10.86 1.49
N LYS A 67 -6.26 11.61 2.58
CA LYS A 67 -6.86 11.07 3.83
C LYS A 67 -8.26 10.48 3.58
N ILE A 68 -9.09 11.14 2.77
CA ILE A 68 -10.43 10.67 2.46
C ILE A 68 -10.39 9.38 1.62
N VAL A 69 -9.52 9.32 0.60
CA VAL A 69 -9.32 8.11 -0.20
C VAL A 69 -8.82 6.97 0.69
N LEU A 70 -7.89 7.25 1.60
CA LEU A 70 -7.37 6.31 2.58
C LEU A 70 -8.48 5.75 3.50
N ASP A 71 -9.42 6.58 3.96
CA ASP A 71 -10.58 6.15 4.76
C ASP A 71 -11.58 5.30 3.95
N VAL A 72 -11.87 5.72 2.72
CA VAL A 72 -12.79 5.03 1.81
C VAL A 72 -12.23 3.65 1.44
N THR A 73 -10.95 3.60 1.08
CA THR A 73 -10.27 2.36 0.72
C THR A 73 -10.13 1.42 1.90
N TYR A 74 -9.87 1.92 3.11
CA TYR A 74 -9.92 1.13 4.34
C TYR A 74 -11.28 0.43 4.53
N CYS A 75 -12.39 1.16 4.33
CA CYS A 75 -13.72 0.57 4.45
C CYS A 75 -13.99 -0.52 3.38
N ARG A 76 -13.47 -0.34 2.16
CA ARG A 76 -13.61 -1.31 1.05
C ARG A 76 -12.74 -2.54 1.26
N GLU A 77 -11.53 -2.34 1.76
CA GLU A 77 -10.55 -3.37 2.13
C GLU A 77 -11.08 -4.24 3.27
N ASN A 78 -11.59 -3.63 4.35
CA ASN A 78 -12.18 -4.39 5.45
C ASN A 78 -13.32 -5.30 4.97
N ARG A 79 -14.18 -4.84 4.05
CA ARG A 79 -15.22 -5.73 3.48
C ARG A 79 -14.68 -6.90 2.68
N LEU A 80 -13.48 -6.77 2.10
CA LEU A 80 -12.82 -7.88 1.41
C LEU A 80 -12.21 -8.84 2.44
N ALA A 81 -11.50 -8.30 3.43
CA ALA A 81 -10.85 -9.07 4.48
C ALA A 81 -11.85 -9.79 5.40
N ASP A 82 -12.94 -9.12 5.80
CA ASP A 82 -14.01 -9.70 6.65
C ASP A 82 -14.72 -10.89 5.97
N ASN A 83 -14.64 -10.98 4.65
CA ASN A 83 -15.18 -12.08 3.86
C ASN A 83 -14.08 -13.02 3.33
N ASP A 84 -12.87 -12.96 3.90
CA ASP A 84 -11.69 -13.74 3.51
C ASP A 84 -11.39 -13.73 2.00
N PHE A 85 -11.71 -12.62 1.33
CA PHE A 85 -11.60 -12.47 -0.12
C PHE A 85 -12.30 -13.61 -0.91
N SER A 86 -13.34 -14.21 -0.34
CA SER A 86 -14.00 -15.41 -0.90
C SER A 86 -14.89 -15.10 -2.12
N ASP A 87 -15.33 -13.85 -2.27
CA ASP A 87 -16.15 -13.41 -3.41
C ASP A 87 -15.41 -13.60 -4.75
N SER A 88 -16.16 -13.95 -5.80
CA SER A 88 -15.61 -14.16 -7.16
C SER A 88 -15.06 -12.88 -7.79
N ASP A 89 -15.51 -11.71 -7.33
CA ASP A 89 -15.08 -10.39 -7.78
C ASP A 89 -13.98 -9.78 -6.89
N SER A 90 -13.46 -10.52 -5.90
CA SER A 90 -12.47 -10.04 -4.94
C SER A 90 -11.23 -9.42 -5.60
N LEU A 91 -10.69 -10.04 -6.66
CA LEU A 91 -9.55 -9.51 -7.42
C LEU A 91 -9.88 -8.18 -8.12
N GLU A 92 -11.07 -8.06 -8.71
CA GLU A 92 -11.51 -6.83 -9.37
C GLU A 92 -11.65 -5.70 -8.34
N ARG A 93 -12.18 -6.02 -7.15
CA ARG A 93 -12.32 -5.08 -6.04
C ARG A 93 -10.98 -4.66 -5.46
N VAL A 94 -10.00 -5.56 -5.35
CA VAL A 94 -8.61 -5.25 -4.97
C VAL A 94 -8.00 -4.24 -5.98
N HIS A 95 -8.07 -4.53 -7.27
CA HIS A 95 -7.59 -3.60 -8.31
C HIS A 95 -8.31 -2.24 -8.26
N ALA A 96 -9.61 -2.23 -7.95
CA ALA A 96 -10.37 -1.00 -7.83
C ALA A 96 -9.99 -0.18 -6.58
N ILE A 97 -9.45 -0.79 -5.53
CA ILE A 97 -8.89 -0.07 -4.37
C ILE A 97 -7.51 0.51 -4.73
N ILE A 98 -6.63 -0.30 -5.34
CA ILE A 98 -5.29 0.13 -5.75
C ILE A 98 -5.38 1.32 -6.71
N ARG A 99 -6.26 1.26 -7.71
CA ARG A 99 -6.47 2.36 -8.66
C ARG A 99 -6.92 3.66 -7.98
N SER A 100 -7.76 3.59 -6.94
CA SER A 100 -8.14 4.78 -6.17
C SER A 100 -6.94 5.39 -5.45
N LEU A 101 -6.08 4.56 -4.86
CA LEU A 101 -4.84 5.02 -4.20
C LEU A 101 -3.86 5.63 -5.21
N GLU A 102 -3.67 5.01 -6.38
CA GLU A 102 -2.83 5.52 -7.47
C GLU A 102 -3.35 6.84 -8.05
N HIS A 103 -4.66 7.03 -8.07
CA HIS A 103 -5.26 8.25 -8.61
C HIS A 103 -4.84 9.50 -7.80
N VAL A 104 -4.72 9.38 -6.47
CA VAL A 104 -4.20 10.46 -5.61
C VAL A 104 -2.77 10.85 -6.01
N GLU A 105 -1.92 9.86 -6.29
CA GLU A 105 -0.55 10.12 -6.73
C GLU A 105 -0.49 10.78 -8.11
N ASN A 106 -1.40 10.41 -9.01
CA ASN A 106 -1.51 11.01 -10.33
C ASN A 106 -1.97 12.46 -10.26
N ILE A 107 -3.00 12.76 -9.45
CA ILE A 107 -3.42 14.13 -9.16
C ILE A 107 -2.25 14.94 -8.58
N THR A 108 -1.46 14.34 -7.68
CA THR A 108 -0.27 14.99 -7.10
C THR A 108 0.70 15.44 -8.19
N LYS A 109 0.99 14.58 -9.17
CA LYS A 109 1.87 14.89 -10.31
C LYS A 109 1.26 15.94 -11.22
N HIS A 110 -0.05 15.85 -11.51
CA HIS A 110 -0.75 16.80 -12.38
C HIS A 110 -0.87 18.21 -11.76
N LEU A 111 -0.80 18.33 -10.43
CA LEU A 111 -0.67 19.61 -9.74
C LEU A 111 0.71 20.27 -9.89
N GLY A 112 1.67 19.59 -10.53
CA GLY A 112 3.00 20.10 -10.81
C GLY A 112 4.03 19.80 -9.72
N PHE A 113 3.70 18.98 -8.72
CA PHE A 113 4.69 18.51 -7.75
C PHE A 113 5.66 17.56 -8.43
N SER A 114 6.95 17.75 -8.18
CA SER A 114 8.00 16.90 -8.75
C SER A 114 7.87 15.49 -8.20
N THR A 115 7.47 15.32 -6.94
CA THR A 115 7.31 14.02 -6.28
C THR A 115 5.99 13.92 -5.51
N VAL A 116 5.50 12.69 -5.30
CA VAL A 116 4.33 12.44 -4.46
C VAL A 116 4.58 12.90 -3.02
N VAL A 117 5.79 12.66 -2.50
CA VAL A 117 6.24 13.10 -1.18
C VAL A 117 6.22 14.62 -1.04
N GLU A 118 6.57 15.37 -2.09
CA GLU A 118 6.54 16.83 -2.06
C GLU A 118 5.12 17.39 -1.91
N GLY A 119 4.14 16.76 -2.55
CA GLY A 119 2.74 17.15 -2.50
C GLY A 119 1.99 16.64 -1.25
N LEU A 120 2.21 15.38 -0.88
CA LEU A 120 1.50 14.71 0.21
C LEU A 120 2.22 14.77 1.56
N GLY A 121 3.53 14.92 1.57
CA GLY A 121 4.38 14.65 2.73
C GLY A 121 4.73 13.16 2.84
N GLU A 122 5.78 12.86 3.60
CA GLU A 122 6.33 11.51 3.77
C GLU A 122 5.29 10.55 4.34
N GLU A 123 4.63 10.92 5.43
CA GLU A 123 3.68 10.06 6.14
C GLU A 123 2.54 9.56 5.23
N LEU A 124 1.90 10.47 4.47
CA LEU A 124 0.77 10.10 3.61
C LEU A 124 1.21 9.33 2.37
N ALA A 125 2.33 9.70 1.76
CA ALA A 125 2.88 8.98 0.61
C ALA A 125 3.28 7.54 0.98
N GLU A 126 3.95 7.38 2.11
CA GLU A 126 4.29 6.08 2.67
C GLU A 126 3.03 5.27 3.02
N CYS A 127 2.03 5.90 3.65
CA CYS A 127 0.77 5.25 4.02
C CYS A 127 0.00 4.67 2.82
N ILE A 128 0.02 5.38 1.68
CA ILE A 128 -0.57 4.90 0.41
C ILE A 128 0.12 3.62 -0.06
N GLU A 129 1.45 3.59 -0.07
CA GLU A 129 2.21 2.42 -0.52
C GLU A 129 2.04 1.22 0.42
N TRP A 130 2.06 1.45 1.74
CA TRP A 130 1.75 0.41 2.73
C TRP A 130 0.36 -0.19 2.52
N ARG A 131 -0.64 0.63 2.17
CA ARG A 131 -2.00 0.12 1.95
C ARG A 131 -2.09 -0.76 0.72
N LYS A 132 -1.47 -0.35 -0.38
CA LYS A 132 -1.41 -1.19 -1.60
C LYS A 132 -0.74 -2.52 -1.30
N GLY A 133 0.44 -2.49 -0.67
CA GLY A 133 1.20 -3.68 -0.31
C GLY A 133 0.43 -4.61 0.64
N GLY A 134 -0.13 -4.07 1.70
CA GLY A 134 -0.92 -4.82 2.69
C GLY A 134 -2.17 -5.47 2.08
N LEU A 135 -2.90 -4.75 1.22
CA LEU A 135 -4.08 -5.29 0.56
C LEU A 135 -3.74 -6.45 -0.39
N VAL A 136 -2.73 -6.28 -1.24
CA VAL A 136 -2.26 -7.34 -2.15
C VAL A 136 -1.81 -8.55 -1.34
N TYR A 137 -1.08 -8.31 -0.25
CA TYR A 137 -0.64 -9.36 0.64
C TYR A 137 -1.80 -10.15 1.24
N MET A 138 -2.76 -9.49 1.89
CA MET A 138 -3.91 -10.17 2.49
C MET A 138 -4.70 -10.96 1.46
N PHE A 139 -4.90 -10.40 0.26
CA PHE A 139 -5.55 -11.12 -0.83
C PHE A 139 -4.79 -12.41 -1.21
N CYS A 140 -3.47 -12.33 -1.42
CA CYS A 140 -2.65 -13.49 -1.74
C CYS A 140 -2.66 -14.52 -0.59
N GLN A 141 -2.51 -14.08 0.66
CA GLN A 141 -2.53 -14.94 1.85
C GLN A 141 -3.85 -15.67 2.00
N SER A 142 -5.00 -14.99 1.83
CA SER A 142 -6.31 -15.63 1.89
C SER A 142 -6.52 -16.64 0.76
N LYS A 143 -5.79 -16.51 -0.36
CA LYS A 143 -5.78 -17.54 -1.43
C LYS A 143 -4.76 -18.65 -1.19
N GLU A 144 -3.77 -18.45 -0.32
CA GLU A 144 -2.77 -19.45 0.06
C GLU A 144 -3.18 -20.27 1.31
N GLY A 145 -3.94 -19.69 2.25
CA GLY A 145 -4.29 -20.25 3.56
C GLY A 145 -5.40 -21.30 3.58
N ASP A 146 -5.66 -21.96 2.46
CA ASP A 146 -6.80 -22.90 2.33
C ASP A 146 -6.52 -24.32 2.90
N ASP A 147 -5.49 -24.60 3.74
CA ASP A 147 -5.37 -25.82 4.61
C ASP A 147 -4.14 -25.88 5.62
N ASP A 148 -4.39 -25.85 6.96
CA ASP A 148 -3.61 -26.33 8.17
C ASP A 148 -2.33 -25.61 8.76
N HIS A 149 -2.30 -25.34 10.09
CA HIS A 149 -1.29 -24.54 10.86
C HIS A 149 -0.67 -25.19 12.13
N SER A 150 -0.95 -26.46 12.42
CA SER A 150 -0.49 -27.15 13.65
C SER A 150 1.04 -27.22 13.86
N TRP A 151 1.79 -27.08 12.78
CA TRP A 151 3.24 -27.22 12.72
C TRP A 151 4.02 -26.07 13.40
N LEU A 152 3.48 -24.84 13.41
CA LEU A 152 4.18 -23.63 13.89
C LEU A 152 4.50 -23.64 15.39
N MET A 153 3.59 -24.18 16.19
CA MET A 153 3.72 -24.18 17.65
C MET A 153 4.85 -25.10 18.13
N ALA A 154 5.20 -26.13 17.35
CA ALA A 154 6.23 -27.10 17.73
C ALA A 154 7.67 -26.56 17.61
N ASN A 155 7.89 -25.47 16.86
CA ASN A 155 9.22 -25.03 16.44
C ASN A 155 9.65 -23.65 17.00
N GLN A 156 8.94 -23.15 18.01
CA GLN A 156 9.09 -21.81 18.61
C GLN A 156 10.50 -21.44 19.13
N GLU A 157 11.28 -22.39 19.62
CA GLU A 157 12.64 -22.11 20.14
C GLU A 157 13.66 -21.88 19.02
N THR A 158 13.56 -22.63 17.91
CA THR A 158 14.41 -22.45 16.72
C THR A 158 14.14 -21.09 16.05
N PHE A 159 12.88 -20.67 16.11
CA PHE A 159 12.37 -19.36 15.70
C PHE A 159 12.98 -18.20 16.48
N LEU A 160 12.98 -18.29 17.81
CA LEU A 160 13.57 -17.27 18.69
C LEU A 160 15.09 -17.13 18.50
N ALA A 161 15.80 -18.23 18.26
CA ALA A 161 17.24 -18.22 17.99
C ALA A 161 17.59 -17.56 16.64
N ALA A 162 16.67 -17.58 15.68
CA ALA A 162 16.79 -16.92 14.38
C ALA A 162 16.19 -15.50 14.33
N SER A 163 15.62 -14.99 15.44
CA SER A 163 14.86 -13.72 15.53
C SER A 163 13.56 -13.68 14.71
N ILE A 164 12.90 -14.83 14.50
CA ILE A 164 11.72 -14.98 13.65
C ILE A 164 10.63 -15.62 14.49
N TYR A 165 9.60 -14.90 14.91
CA TYR A 165 8.71 -15.36 15.98
C TYR A 165 7.44 -16.11 15.49
N SER A 166 7.21 -16.27 14.17
CA SER A 166 6.07 -17.01 13.54
C SER A 166 6.11 -16.96 12.00
N ASP A 167 5.16 -17.62 11.32
CA ASP A 167 4.88 -17.46 9.87
C ASP A 167 4.74 -15.98 9.47
N VAL A 168 4.07 -15.19 10.31
CA VAL A 168 3.93 -13.73 10.11
C VAL A 168 5.31 -13.04 10.04
N HIS A 169 6.33 -13.55 10.73
CA HIS A 169 7.68 -12.99 10.67
C HIS A 169 8.43 -13.41 9.40
N ALA A 170 8.31 -14.66 8.96
CA ALA A 170 8.86 -15.08 7.67
C ALA A 170 8.24 -14.25 6.54
N LEU A 171 6.94 -14.05 6.61
CA LEU A 171 6.19 -13.23 5.68
C LEU A 171 6.60 -11.77 5.73
N SER A 172 6.76 -11.20 6.93
CA SER A 172 7.28 -9.84 7.11
C SER A 172 8.68 -9.67 6.52
N LEU A 173 9.56 -10.67 6.68
CA LEU A 173 10.90 -10.67 6.07
C LEU A 173 10.83 -10.70 4.54
N MET A 174 9.97 -11.56 3.98
CA MET A 174 9.75 -11.63 2.54
C MET A 174 9.20 -10.30 2.00
N TYR A 175 8.15 -9.76 2.61
CA TYR A 175 7.51 -8.51 2.20
C TYR A 175 8.46 -7.33 2.31
N ALA A 176 9.15 -7.17 3.43
CA ALA A 176 10.10 -6.08 3.61
C ALA A 176 11.30 -6.21 2.65
N GLY A 177 11.74 -7.44 2.37
CA GLY A 177 12.75 -7.74 1.36
C GLY A 177 12.31 -7.36 -0.06
N GLU A 178 11.08 -7.71 -0.44
CA GLU A 178 10.50 -7.38 -1.74
C GLU A 178 10.23 -5.87 -1.90
N MET A 179 9.80 -5.19 -0.85
CA MET A 179 9.66 -3.72 -0.86
C MET A 179 11.01 -3.02 -1.06
N CYS A 180 12.07 -3.51 -0.41
CA CYS A 180 13.42 -3.01 -0.65
C CYS A 180 13.86 -3.24 -2.11
N PHE A 181 13.50 -4.39 -2.71
CA PHE A 181 13.73 -4.63 -4.13
C PHE A 181 13.00 -3.64 -5.03
N TRP A 182 11.72 -3.37 -4.76
CA TRP A 182 10.96 -2.41 -5.56
C TRP A 182 11.50 -0.99 -5.43
N LEU A 183 11.83 -0.58 -4.19
CA LEU A 183 12.51 0.68 -3.94
C LEU A 183 13.81 0.75 -4.73
N VAL A 184 14.62 -0.30 -4.74
CA VAL A 184 15.89 -0.36 -5.48
C VAL A 184 15.68 -0.22 -6.99
N THR A 185 14.87 -1.09 -7.55
CA THR A 185 14.64 -1.19 -8.99
C THR A 185 14.04 0.09 -9.55
N TYR A 186 13.05 0.66 -8.85
CA TYR A 186 12.33 1.81 -9.37
C TYR A 186 12.97 3.15 -9.03
N SER A 187 13.73 3.27 -7.94
CA SER A 187 14.56 4.46 -7.70
C SER A 187 15.55 4.70 -8.83
N LYS A 188 16.19 3.64 -9.32
CA LYS A 188 17.06 3.72 -10.51
C LYS A 188 16.28 4.02 -11.79
N ARG A 189 15.17 3.32 -12.00
CA ARG A 189 14.36 3.46 -13.22
C ARG A 189 13.66 4.81 -13.33
N TRP A 190 13.41 5.48 -12.20
CA TRP A 190 12.74 6.79 -12.13
C TRP A 190 13.71 7.95 -11.83
N ASP A 191 15.03 7.72 -11.86
CA ASP A 191 16.07 8.71 -11.59
C ASP A 191 15.85 9.48 -10.27
N ARG A 192 15.39 8.75 -9.24
CA ARG A 192 15.19 9.27 -7.89
C ARG A 192 16.05 8.48 -6.94
N PRO A 193 17.15 9.04 -6.42
CA PRO A 193 17.96 8.35 -5.43
C PRO A 193 17.23 8.47 -4.09
N LEU A 194 16.18 7.68 -3.90
CA LEU A 194 15.76 7.30 -2.55
C LEU A 194 16.94 6.57 -1.88
N ASP A 195 16.85 6.24 -0.59
CA ASP A 195 18.00 5.68 0.15
C ASP A 195 18.34 4.24 -0.27
N MET A 196 18.86 4.10 -1.48
CA MET A 196 19.35 2.89 -2.12
C MET A 196 20.50 2.28 -1.33
N ALA A 197 21.35 3.14 -0.77
CA ALA A 197 22.50 2.75 0.02
C ALA A 197 22.07 1.98 1.26
N HIS A 198 20.89 2.30 1.82
CA HIS A 198 20.28 1.56 2.91
C HIS A 198 19.38 0.41 2.43
N ALA A 199 18.50 0.66 1.47
CA ALA A 199 17.48 -0.29 1.01
C ALA A 199 18.09 -1.55 0.39
N LEU A 200 19.16 -1.40 -0.39
CA LEU A 200 19.78 -2.52 -1.10
C LEU A 200 20.42 -3.55 -0.15
N PRO A 201 21.28 -3.19 0.82
CA PRO A 201 21.77 -4.14 1.80
C PRO A 201 20.67 -4.63 2.77
N LEU A 202 19.68 -3.78 3.10
CA LEU A 202 18.56 -4.17 3.94
C LEU A 202 17.71 -5.26 3.28
N GLY A 203 17.30 -5.05 2.03
CA GLY A 203 16.51 -6.00 1.25
C GLY A 203 17.21 -7.34 1.09
N ARG A 204 18.52 -7.33 0.81
CA ARG A 204 19.30 -8.57 0.74
C ARG A 204 19.31 -9.33 2.05
N ARG A 205 19.57 -8.64 3.16
CA ARG A 205 19.56 -9.26 4.49
C ARG A 205 18.20 -9.87 4.78
N LEU A 206 17.11 -9.13 4.57
CA LEU A 206 15.75 -9.60 4.84
C LEU A 206 15.37 -10.82 4.00
N LEU A 207 15.71 -10.84 2.71
CA LEU A 207 15.47 -11.99 1.84
C LEU A 207 16.36 -13.19 2.21
N GLN A 208 17.60 -12.96 2.65
CA GLN A 208 18.49 -14.01 3.14
C GLN A 208 18.01 -14.59 4.47
N ASP A 209 17.54 -13.73 5.37
CA ASP A 209 16.94 -14.13 6.65
C ASP A 209 15.67 -14.94 6.38
N TYR A 210 14.83 -14.52 5.42
CA TYR A 210 13.67 -15.29 4.96
C TYR A 210 14.08 -16.67 4.44
N ILE A 211 15.03 -16.76 3.51
CA ILE A 211 15.47 -18.04 2.95
C ILE A 211 16.04 -18.94 4.05
N SER A 212 16.87 -18.38 4.93
CA SER A 212 17.48 -19.13 6.04
C SER A 212 16.40 -19.65 7.00
N ALA A 213 15.34 -18.88 7.21
CA ALA A 213 14.19 -19.29 8.00
C ALA A 213 13.45 -20.44 7.32
N VAL A 214 13.03 -20.23 6.07
CA VAL A 214 12.26 -21.17 5.25
C VAL A 214 13.01 -22.47 5.04
N GLU A 215 14.32 -22.46 4.84
CA GLU A 215 15.10 -23.68 4.62
C GLU A 215 15.65 -24.29 5.91
N GLY A 216 15.54 -23.58 7.02
CA GLY A 216 15.93 -24.06 8.33
C GLY A 216 14.70 -24.36 9.18
N PRO A 217 14.38 -23.51 10.17
CA PRO A 217 13.28 -23.76 11.09
C PRO A 217 11.93 -24.01 10.41
N LEU A 218 11.66 -23.41 9.24
CA LEU A 218 10.39 -23.45 8.47
C LEU A 218 10.35 -24.45 7.31
N GLN A 219 11.34 -25.34 7.19
CA GLN A 219 11.47 -26.23 6.02
C GLN A 219 10.23 -27.10 5.76
N ASP A 220 9.48 -27.44 6.80
CA ASP A 220 8.32 -28.33 6.74
C ASP A 220 6.99 -27.55 6.77
N ALA A 221 7.03 -26.21 6.74
CA ALA A 221 5.86 -25.33 6.84
C ALA A 221 5.25 -24.93 5.49
N GLY A 222 5.76 -25.47 4.37
CA GLY A 222 5.20 -25.24 3.03
C GLY A 222 5.62 -23.94 2.35
N TRP A 223 6.47 -23.12 2.97
CA TRP A 223 6.98 -21.87 2.38
C TRP A 223 7.95 -22.09 1.21
N ASN A 224 8.00 -21.15 0.26
CA ASN A 224 8.78 -21.27 -0.97
C ASN A 224 9.84 -20.16 -1.12
N CYS A 225 11.10 -20.54 -1.25
CA CYS A 225 12.22 -19.61 -1.44
C CYS A 225 12.42 -19.11 -2.89
N SER A 226 11.69 -19.63 -3.87
CA SER A 226 11.95 -19.38 -5.31
C SER A 226 11.87 -17.89 -5.63
N ARG A 227 10.85 -17.19 -5.13
CA ARG A 227 10.67 -15.75 -5.35
C ARG A 227 11.74 -14.94 -4.62
N ALA A 228 12.02 -15.25 -3.36
CA ALA A 228 13.08 -14.58 -2.60
C ALA A 228 14.45 -14.71 -3.26
N ARG A 229 14.78 -15.90 -3.79
CA ARG A 229 16.01 -16.16 -4.54
C ARG A 229 16.05 -15.35 -5.85
N GLN A 230 14.93 -15.26 -6.57
CA GLN A 230 14.82 -14.44 -7.77
C GLN A 230 15.06 -12.96 -7.45
N LEU A 231 14.40 -12.44 -6.42
CA LEU A 231 14.56 -11.05 -5.96
C LEU A 231 15.98 -10.75 -5.52
N LEU A 232 16.64 -11.68 -4.80
CA LEU A 232 18.06 -11.54 -4.45
C LEU A 232 18.95 -11.46 -5.68
N THR A 233 18.71 -12.32 -6.67
CA THR A 233 19.49 -12.32 -7.92
C THR A 233 19.34 -10.98 -8.63
N GLN A 234 18.10 -10.47 -8.71
CA GLN A 234 17.81 -9.18 -9.33
C GLN A 234 18.41 -8.00 -8.54
N LEU A 235 18.36 -8.04 -7.19
CA LEU A 235 19.04 -7.05 -6.34
C LEU A 235 20.55 -7.06 -6.52
N ASP A 236 21.15 -8.22 -6.77
CA ASP A 236 22.59 -8.36 -7.01
C ASP A 236 22.99 -7.86 -8.40
N GLU A 237 22.15 -8.08 -9.41
CA GLU A 237 22.30 -7.45 -10.74
C GLU A 237 22.19 -5.93 -10.63
N GLU A 238 21.22 -5.43 -9.86
CA GLU A 238 21.07 -4.01 -9.57
C GLU A 238 22.21 -3.46 -8.69
N ALA A 239 22.98 -4.27 -7.98
CA ALA A 239 24.16 -3.76 -7.26
C ALA A 239 25.39 -3.55 -8.17
N GLN A 240 25.37 -4.11 -9.38
CA GLN A 240 26.50 -4.14 -10.32
C GLN A 240 26.42 -3.07 -11.43
N CYS A 241 25.24 -2.48 -11.65
CA CYS A 241 24.98 -1.36 -12.56
C CYS A 241 25.01 -0.01 -11.84
#